data_AF-A0A2S5WIA0-F1
#
_entry.id   AF-A0A2S5WIA0-F1
#
_cell.length_a   1.000
_cell.length_b   1.000
_cell.length_c   1.000
_cell.angle_alpha   90.00
_cell.angle_beta   90.00
_cell.angle_gamma   90.00
#
_symmetry.space_group_name_H-M   'P 1'
#
loop_
_entity.id
_entity.type
_entity.pdbx_description
1 polymer ?
#
loop_
_entity_poly.entity_id
_entity_poly.type
_entity_poly.pdbx_seq_one_letter_code
_entity_poly.pdbx_strand_id
1 'polypeptide(L)'
;MRKTIWFAGGIAMSILYVLLVGYLTLQVIGLAAGAALGLDNQLTAVTTPGPGLLQLGGIAAASAGVLFGLTRATRRADPANRFSLRLGFAVATAAQVVAAAAIRSQRFEVLDLDTGPAPWVEGWLTTGGTASVVHLRLLVAVGLLFTRRAPSGVKPPSIARPARHEPAEGHRP
;
A
#
# COMPACT_ATOMS: atom_id res chain seq x y z
N MET A 1 17.74 -15.14 4.75
CA MET A 1 18.14 -13.91 4.02
C MET A 1 17.06 -13.40 3.07
N ARG A 2 16.60 -14.17 2.07
CA ARG A 2 15.57 -13.70 1.11
C ARG A 2 14.30 -13.12 1.78
N LYS A 3 13.72 -13.81 2.76
CA LYS A 3 12.51 -13.34 3.48
C LYS A 3 12.70 -11.98 4.18
N THR A 4 13.86 -11.79 4.82
CA THR A 4 14.23 -10.54 5.51
C THR A 4 14.29 -9.36 4.54
N ILE A 5 14.85 -9.57 3.34
CA ILE A 5 14.93 -8.54 2.30
C ILE A 5 13.52 -8.14 1.83
N TRP A 6 12.64 -9.11 1.61
CA TRP A 6 11.24 -8.82 1.23
C TRP A 6 10.49 -8.08 2.34
N PHE A 7 10.67 -8.47 3.59
CA PHE A 7 10.09 -7.77 4.73
C PHE A 7 10.58 -6.33 4.83
N ALA A 8 11.90 -6.11 4.73
CA ALA A 8 12.50 -4.77 4.71
C ALA A 8 12.00 -3.93 3.51
N GLY A 9 11.83 -4.55 2.34
CA GLY A 9 11.22 -3.89 1.18
C GLY A 9 9.78 -3.44 1.45
N GLY A 10 9.02 -4.22 2.23
CA GLY A 10 7.67 -3.86 2.65
C GLY A 10 7.65 -2.67 3.58
N ILE A 11 8.58 -2.64 4.55
CA ILE A 11 8.79 -1.51 5.45
C ILE A 11 9.16 -0.25 4.65
N ALA A 12 10.17 -0.33 3.79
CA ALA A 12 10.64 0.81 3.00
C ALA A 12 9.52 1.37 2.10
N MET A 13 8.75 0.49 1.46
CA MET A 13 7.59 0.89 0.65
C MET A 13 6.51 1.58 1.49
N SER A 14 6.28 1.12 2.72
CA SER A 14 5.32 1.74 3.65
C SER A 14 5.76 3.14 4.09
N ILE A 15 7.03 3.30 4.49
CA ILE A 15 7.59 4.59 4.90
C ILE A 15 7.48 5.61 3.76
N LEU A 16 7.96 5.24 2.57
CA LEU A 16 7.90 6.13 1.40
C LEU A 16 6.47 6.50 1.04
N TYR A 17 5.54 5.53 1.08
CA TYR A 17 4.14 5.77 0.76
C TYR A 17 3.47 6.74 1.74
N VAL A 18 3.59 6.50 3.05
CA VAL A 18 2.93 7.32 4.07
C VAL A 18 3.48 8.74 4.07
N LEU A 19 4.80 8.91 3.99
CA LEU A 19 5.44 10.23 3.94
C LEU A 19 5.06 10.99 2.68
N LEU A 20 5.06 10.33 1.51
CA LEU A 20 4.66 10.97 0.26
C LEU A 20 3.19 11.41 0.30
N VAL A 21 2.28 10.57 0.81
CA VAL A 21 0.87 10.94 0.97
C VAL A 21 0.73 12.12 1.92
N GLY A 22 1.45 12.13 3.04
CA GLY A 22 1.45 13.24 3.99
C GLY A 22 1.92 14.55 3.37
N TYR A 23 3.06 14.52 2.69
CA TYR A 23 3.60 15.66 1.96
C TYR A 23 2.61 16.20 0.93
N LEU A 24 2.06 15.34 0.06
CA LEU A 24 1.11 15.77 -0.97
C LEU A 24 -0.19 16.30 -0.36
N THR A 25 -0.65 15.75 0.77
CA THR A 25 -1.84 16.22 1.47
C THR A 25 -1.62 17.62 2.06
N LEU A 26 -0.44 17.88 2.65
CA LEU A 26 -0.09 19.23 3.12
C LEU A 26 -0.07 20.23 1.96
N GLN A 27 0.47 19.84 0.80
CA GLN A 27 0.44 20.70 -0.39
C GLN A 27 -0.98 20.98 -0.88
N VAL A 28 -1.90 20.01 -0.83
CA VAL A 28 -3.33 20.25 -1.13
C VAL A 28 -3.94 21.26 -0.16
N ILE A 29 -3.65 21.12 1.14
CA ILE A 29 -4.15 22.04 2.17
C ILE A 29 -3.60 23.45 1.94
N GLY A 30 -2.29 23.57 1.69
CA GLY A 30 -1.63 24.84 1.37
C GLY A 30 -2.28 25.50 0.15
N LEU A 31 -2.38 24.77 -0.97
CA LEU A 31 -2.95 25.30 -2.21
C LEU A 31 -4.42 25.72 -2.06
N ALA A 32 -5.22 24.97 -1.28
CA ALA A 32 -6.60 25.35 -0.98
C ALA A 32 -6.66 26.68 -0.20
N ALA A 33 -5.67 26.95 0.63
CA ALA A 33 -5.52 28.20 1.38
C ALA A 33 -4.78 29.32 0.61
N GLY A 34 -4.36 29.09 -0.63
CA GLY A 34 -3.55 30.05 -1.39
C GLY A 34 -2.09 30.15 -0.92
N ALA A 35 -1.57 29.09 -0.32
CA ALA A 35 -0.21 28.98 0.20
C ALA A 35 0.59 27.90 -0.54
N ALA A 36 1.83 28.21 -0.90
CA ALA A 36 2.82 27.22 -1.31
C ALA A 36 3.69 26.85 -0.11
N LEU A 37 3.73 25.57 0.24
CA LEU A 37 4.51 25.07 1.36
C LEU A 37 5.83 24.48 0.88
N GLY A 38 6.92 24.72 1.62
CA GLY A 38 8.22 24.10 1.39
C GLY A 38 8.26 22.64 1.86
N LEU A 39 9.42 21.98 1.68
CA LEU A 39 9.67 20.63 2.20
C LEU A 39 9.72 20.57 3.74
N ASP A 40 10.03 21.71 4.36
CA ASP A 40 10.00 21.92 5.80
C ASP A 40 8.58 22.21 6.33
N ASN A 41 7.58 22.22 5.45
CA ASN A 41 6.18 22.58 5.69
C ASN A 41 5.98 24.06 6.07
N GLN A 42 6.96 24.93 5.81
CA GLN A 42 6.83 26.37 6.01
C GLN A 42 6.22 27.05 4.79
N LEU A 43 5.58 28.20 5.00
CA LEU A 43 5.08 29.03 3.91
C LEU A 43 6.27 29.58 3.12
N THR A 44 6.33 29.25 1.83
CA THR A 44 7.40 29.72 0.93
C THR A 44 6.90 30.79 -0.04
N ALA A 45 5.63 30.73 -0.43
CA ALA A 45 5.01 31.75 -1.28
C ALA A 45 3.49 31.78 -1.09
N VAL A 46 2.89 32.92 -1.43
CA VAL A 46 1.44 33.05 -1.57
C VAL A 46 1.09 32.83 -3.04
N THR A 47 0.06 32.04 -3.30
CA THR A 47 -0.38 31.66 -4.65
C THR A 47 -1.89 31.73 -4.79
N THR A 48 -2.39 31.63 -6.01
CA THR A 48 -3.83 31.60 -6.27
C THR A 48 -4.43 30.32 -5.68
N PRO A 49 -5.48 30.41 -4.85
CA PRO A 49 -6.12 29.23 -4.28
C PRO A 49 -6.55 28.23 -5.36
N GLY A 50 -6.30 26.95 -5.12
CA GLY A 50 -6.57 25.91 -6.10
C GLY A 50 -6.81 24.54 -5.47
N PRO A 51 -7.51 23.65 -6.17
CA PRO A 51 -7.90 22.32 -5.67
C PRO A 51 -6.74 21.32 -5.50
N GLY A 52 -5.51 21.66 -5.91
CA GLY A 52 -4.36 20.74 -5.82
C GLY A 52 -4.52 19.45 -6.63
N LEU A 53 -5.12 19.52 -7.83
CA LEU A 53 -5.42 18.33 -8.66
C LEU A 53 -4.19 17.49 -8.98
N LEU A 54 -3.02 18.12 -9.18
CA LEU A 54 -1.77 17.41 -9.45
C LEU A 54 -1.35 16.59 -8.23
N GLN A 55 -1.48 17.14 -7.03
CA GLN A 55 -1.16 16.48 -5.77
C GLN A 55 -2.13 15.32 -5.49
N LEU A 56 -3.43 15.52 -5.76
CA LEU A 56 -4.43 14.44 -5.70
C LEU A 56 -4.12 13.32 -6.70
N GLY A 57 -3.72 13.68 -7.92
CA GLY A 57 -3.22 12.75 -8.93
C GLY A 57 -2.00 11.97 -8.44
N GLY A 58 -1.07 12.65 -7.75
CA GLY A 58 0.10 12.02 -7.12
C GLY A 58 -0.28 11.01 -6.03
N ILE A 59 -1.25 11.34 -5.16
CA ILE A 59 -1.75 10.43 -4.12
C ILE A 59 -2.39 9.19 -4.77
N ALA A 60 -3.18 9.38 -5.83
CA ALA A 60 -3.80 8.30 -6.57
C ALA A 60 -2.74 7.39 -7.23
N ALA A 61 -1.74 7.98 -7.89
CA ALA A 61 -0.64 7.26 -8.53
C ALA A 61 0.20 6.48 -7.51
N ALA A 62 0.58 7.09 -6.38
CA ALA A 62 1.30 6.43 -5.30
C ALA A 62 0.50 5.24 -4.73
N SER A 63 -0.79 5.44 -4.53
CA SER A 63 -1.70 4.40 -4.04
C SER A 63 -1.83 3.24 -5.02
N ALA A 64 -1.93 3.53 -6.32
CA ALA A 64 -1.94 2.51 -7.37
C ALA A 64 -0.60 1.76 -7.45
N GLY A 65 0.52 2.47 -7.32
CA GLY A 65 1.87 1.90 -7.29
C GLY A 65 2.07 0.91 -6.15
N VAL A 66 1.67 1.27 -4.92
CA VAL A 66 1.72 0.37 -3.77
C VAL A 66 0.84 -0.86 -3.99
N LEU A 67 -0.39 -0.68 -4.48
CA LEU A 67 -1.28 -1.80 -4.77
C LEU A 67 -0.67 -2.74 -5.82
N PHE A 68 -0.10 -2.17 -6.89
CA PHE A 68 0.60 -2.93 -7.92
C PHE A 68 1.79 -3.71 -7.33
N GLY A 69 2.58 -3.09 -6.45
CA GLY A 69 3.68 -3.72 -5.72
C GLY A 69 3.23 -4.92 -4.87
N LEU A 70 2.20 -4.73 -4.05
CA LEU A 70 1.67 -5.76 -3.15
C LEU A 70 0.97 -6.92 -3.87
N THR A 71 0.50 -6.69 -5.10
CA THR A 71 -0.32 -7.66 -5.85
C THR A 71 0.36 -8.21 -7.10
N ARG A 72 0.66 -7.36 -8.09
CA ARG A 72 1.01 -7.75 -9.47
C ARG A 72 2.52 -7.91 -9.65
N ALA A 73 3.31 -6.97 -9.12
CA ALA A 73 4.78 -7.03 -9.20
C ALA A 73 5.34 -8.30 -8.54
N THR A 74 4.69 -8.78 -7.49
CA THR A 74 5.13 -9.95 -6.72
C THR A 74 4.47 -11.27 -7.13
N ARG A 75 3.67 -11.31 -8.21
CA ARG A 75 2.96 -12.54 -8.62
C ARG A 75 3.89 -13.72 -8.88
N ARG A 76 5.09 -13.46 -9.39
CA ARG A 76 6.11 -14.48 -9.72
C ARG A 76 6.97 -14.88 -8.51
N ALA A 77 6.87 -14.16 -7.39
CA ALA A 77 7.65 -14.46 -6.20
C ALA A 77 7.03 -15.61 -5.38
N ASP A 78 7.88 -16.34 -4.65
CA ASP A 78 7.43 -17.40 -3.73
C ASP A 78 6.36 -16.89 -2.76
N PRO A 79 5.35 -17.71 -2.40
CA PRO A 79 4.30 -17.32 -1.47
C PRO A 79 4.83 -16.75 -0.14
N ALA A 80 5.90 -17.34 0.40
CA ALA A 80 6.53 -16.88 1.64
C ALA A 80 7.16 -15.48 1.53
N ASN A 81 7.72 -15.14 0.36
CA ASN A 81 8.31 -13.82 0.11
C ASN A 81 7.22 -12.75 -0.05
N ARG A 82 6.14 -13.08 -0.78
CA ARG A 82 4.93 -12.24 -0.88
C ARG A 82 4.34 -11.94 0.48
N PHE A 83 4.20 -12.97 1.31
CA PHE A 83 3.71 -12.83 2.67
C PHE A 83 4.62 -11.91 3.50
N SER A 84 5.94 -12.12 3.44
CA SER A 84 6.92 -11.29 4.16
C SER A 84 6.85 -9.81 3.74
N LEU A 85 6.73 -9.53 2.44
CA LEU A 85 6.57 -8.16 1.93
C LEU A 85 5.29 -7.49 2.47
N ARG A 86 4.15 -8.18 2.35
CA ARG A 86 2.86 -7.66 2.80
C ARG A 86 2.82 -7.44 4.30
N LEU A 87 3.43 -8.36 5.06
CA LEU A 87 3.52 -8.26 6.51
C LEU A 87 4.38 -7.05 6.91
N GLY A 88 5.55 -6.88 6.30
CA GLY A 88 6.42 -5.73 6.54
C GLY A 88 5.71 -4.41 6.23
N PHE A 89 5.01 -4.35 5.10
CA PHE A 89 4.20 -3.17 4.76
C PHE A 89 3.08 -2.91 5.77
N ALA A 90 2.32 -3.94 6.15
CA ALA A 90 1.19 -3.79 7.09
C ALA A 90 1.66 -3.35 8.48
N VAL A 91 2.70 -3.99 9.02
CA VAL A 91 3.28 -3.67 10.33
C VAL A 91 3.85 -2.26 10.34
N ALA A 92 4.65 -1.87 9.35
CA ALA A 92 5.21 -0.52 9.27
C ALA A 92 4.12 0.55 9.09
N THR A 93 3.08 0.27 8.31
CA THR A 93 1.98 1.22 8.12
C THR A 93 1.18 1.39 9.41
N ALA A 94 0.87 0.29 10.10
CA ALA A 94 0.20 0.33 11.40
C ALA A 94 1.03 1.10 12.44
N ALA A 95 2.35 0.85 12.51
CA ALA A 95 3.24 1.58 13.41
C ALA A 95 3.24 3.10 13.14
N GLN A 96 3.28 3.51 11.86
CA GLN A 96 3.20 4.93 11.48
C GLN A 96 1.85 5.56 11.82
N VAL A 97 0.73 4.85 11.62
CA VAL A 97 -0.61 5.31 12.02
C VAL A 97 -0.70 5.50 13.54
N VAL A 98 -0.21 4.53 14.32
CA VAL A 98 -0.18 4.61 15.79
C VAL A 98 0.73 5.76 16.25
N ALA A 99 1.91 5.92 15.66
CA ALA A 99 2.82 7.01 15.96
C ALA A 99 2.17 8.37 15.67
N ALA A 100 1.51 8.53 14.51
CA ALA A 100 0.78 9.74 14.16
C ALA A 100 -0.36 10.05 15.16
N ALA A 101 -1.09 9.03 15.60
CA ALA A 101 -2.14 9.17 16.60
C ALA A 101 -1.59 9.59 17.96
N ALA A 102 -0.48 8.98 18.41
CA ALA A 102 0.19 9.31 19.67
C ALA A 102 0.77 10.74 19.69
N ILE A 103 1.41 11.17 18.59
CA ILE A 103 1.91 12.54 18.44
C ILE A 103 0.76 13.54 18.49
N ARG A 104 -0.36 13.25 17.81
CA ARG A 104 -1.54 14.12 17.87
C ARG A 104 -2.17 14.15 19.25
N SER A 105 -2.31 13.02 19.95
CA SER A 105 -2.91 12.98 21.29
C SER A 105 -2.16 13.84 22.30
N GLN A 106 -0.84 13.98 22.16
CA GLN A 106 -0.02 14.86 23.00
C GLN A 106 -0.20 16.35 22.67
N ARG A 107 -0.55 16.69 21.42
CA ARG A 107 -0.71 18.09 20.97
C ARG A 107 -2.11 18.66 21.19
N PHE A 108 -3.13 17.82 21.42
CA PHE A 108 -4.48 18.31 21.77
C PHE A 108 -4.56 18.99 23.14
N GLU A 109 -3.54 18.86 24.00
CA GLU A 109 -3.45 19.62 25.27
C GLU A 109 -3.15 21.12 25.06
N VAL A 110 -2.64 21.50 23.88
CA VAL A 110 -2.35 22.89 23.51
C VAL A 110 -2.75 23.08 22.05
N LEU A 111 -4.05 23.31 21.79
CA LEU A 111 -4.54 23.67 20.46
C LEU A 111 -4.09 25.10 20.13
N ASP A 112 -2.82 25.27 19.82
CA ASP A 112 -2.22 26.55 19.46
C ASP A 112 -2.51 26.82 17.98
N LEU A 113 -3.56 27.60 17.71
CA LEU A 113 -3.94 27.99 16.34
C LEU A 113 -2.88 28.88 15.67
N ASP A 114 -1.92 29.42 16.42
CA ASP A 114 -0.84 30.26 15.89
C ASP A 114 0.33 29.45 15.32
N THR A 115 0.39 28.14 15.61
CA THR A 115 1.43 27.27 15.05
C THR A 115 0.92 26.59 13.78
N GLY A 116 1.53 26.93 12.64
CA GLY A 116 1.32 26.26 11.36
C GLY A 116 1.59 24.74 11.39
N PRO A 117 1.48 24.03 10.25
CA PRO A 117 1.69 22.58 10.21
C PRO A 117 3.05 22.19 10.80
N ALA A 118 3.08 21.03 11.49
CA ALA A 118 4.31 20.53 12.12
C ALA A 118 5.46 20.45 11.10
N PRO A 119 6.69 20.82 11.47
CA PRO A 119 7.76 20.97 10.51
C PRO A 119 8.28 19.61 10.01
N TRP A 120 8.84 19.60 8.80
CA TRP A 120 9.54 18.44 8.20
C TRP A 120 8.73 17.12 8.22
N VAL A 121 9.42 16.02 8.51
CA VAL A 121 8.92 14.64 8.48
C VAL A 121 7.80 14.42 9.51
N GLU A 122 7.79 15.16 10.61
CA GLU A 122 6.72 15.05 11.60
C GLU A 122 5.37 15.49 11.01
N GLY A 123 5.33 16.59 10.25
CA GLY A 123 4.13 17.02 9.54
C GLY A 123 3.68 16.00 8.50
N TRP A 124 4.63 15.39 7.79
CA TRP A 124 4.32 14.37 6.78
C TRP A 124 3.76 13.11 7.43
N LEU A 125 4.38 12.64 8.51
CA LEU A 125 3.94 11.46 9.25
C LEU A 125 2.56 11.68 9.88
N THR A 126 2.34 12.80 10.55
CA THR A 126 1.06 13.09 11.23
C THR A 126 -0.07 13.30 10.24
N THR A 127 0.19 13.96 9.10
CA THR A 127 -0.82 14.14 8.04
C THR A 127 -1.06 12.85 7.28
N GLY A 128 0.00 12.16 6.85
CA GLY A 128 -0.09 10.91 6.10
C GLY A 128 -0.70 9.78 6.93
N GLY A 129 -0.26 9.62 8.17
CA GLY A 129 -0.75 8.60 9.11
C GLY A 129 -2.22 8.78 9.52
N THR A 130 -2.80 9.96 9.28
CA THR A 130 -4.23 10.23 9.52
C THR A 130 -5.07 10.27 8.24
N ALA A 131 -4.45 10.13 7.07
CA ALA A 131 -5.15 10.13 5.80
C ALA A 131 -5.96 8.83 5.59
N SER A 132 -7.22 8.96 5.16
CA SER A 132 -8.12 7.82 4.92
C SER A 132 -7.56 6.83 3.88
N VAL A 133 -6.82 7.32 2.89
CA VAL A 133 -6.20 6.48 1.85
C VAL A 133 -5.14 5.55 2.43
N VAL A 134 -4.38 5.99 3.45
CA VAL A 134 -3.37 5.16 4.13
C VAL A 134 -4.06 4.06 4.94
N HIS A 135 -5.15 4.37 5.65
CA HIS A 135 -5.95 3.39 6.38
C HIS A 135 -6.57 2.35 5.43
N LEU A 136 -7.12 2.81 4.30
CA LEU A 136 -7.65 1.91 3.27
C LEU A 136 -6.55 0.97 2.74
N ARG A 137 -5.34 1.48 2.50
CA ARG A 137 -4.20 0.65 2.08
C ARG A 137 -3.73 -0.32 3.15
N LEU A 138 -3.77 0.06 4.42
CA LEU A 138 -3.51 -0.86 5.52
C LEU A 138 -4.52 -2.01 5.53
N LEU A 139 -5.82 -1.70 5.45
CA LEU A 139 -6.88 -2.73 5.38
C LEU A 139 -6.70 -3.67 4.19
N VAL A 140 -6.38 -3.12 3.02
CA VAL A 140 -6.09 -3.92 1.82
C VAL A 140 -4.87 -4.83 2.04
N ALA A 141 -3.79 -4.30 2.61
CA ALA A 141 -2.59 -5.09 2.87
C ALA A 141 -2.86 -6.23 3.86
N VAL A 142 -3.64 -5.96 4.92
CA VAL A 142 -4.09 -6.97 5.88
C VAL A 142 -4.97 -8.02 5.20
N GLY A 143 -5.96 -7.61 4.40
CA GLY A 143 -6.80 -8.53 3.64
C GLY A 143 -5.98 -9.44 2.71
N LEU A 144 -4.94 -8.89 2.06
CA LEU A 144 -4.03 -9.66 1.21
C LEU A 144 -3.16 -10.68 1.96
N LEU A 145 -3.02 -10.58 3.29
CA LEU A 145 -2.36 -11.61 4.10
C LEU A 145 -3.24 -12.85 4.28
N PHE A 146 -4.56 -12.66 4.33
CA PHE A 146 -5.54 -13.73 4.57
C PHE A 146 -6.05 -14.39 3.29
N THR A 147 -5.94 -13.72 2.13
CA THR A 147 -6.27 -14.33 0.84
C THR A 147 -5.25 -15.42 0.47
N ARG A 148 -5.45 -16.65 0.97
CA ARG A 148 -4.82 -17.84 0.40
C ARG A 148 -5.50 -18.08 -0.94
N ARG A 149 -4.74 -17.94 -2.04
CA ARG A 149 -5.20 -18.44 -3.34
C ARG A 149 -5.25 -19.96 -3.19
N ALA A 150 -6.44 -20.50 -2.90
CA ALA A 150 -6.67 -21.93 -2.98
C ALA A 150 -6.18 -22.38 -4.36
N PRO A 151 -5.31 -23.40 -4.45
CA PRO A 151 -5.18 -24.09 -5.72
C PRO A 151 -6.56 -24.65 -6.00
N SER A 152 -7.24 -24.12 -7.01
CA SER A 152 -8.35 -24.81 -7.66
C SER A 152 -7.75 -26.02 -8.38
N GLY A 153 -7.30 -26.98 -7.59
CA GLY A 153 -6.92 -28.33 -8.00
C GLY A 153 -8.18 -29.16 -8.14
N VAL A 154 -9.14 -28.69 -8.95
CA VAL A 154 -10.06 -29.61 -9.59
C VAL A 154 -9.33 -30.08 -10.83
N LYS A 155 -8.49 -31.11 -10.64
CA LYS A 155 -8.00 -31.91 -11.76
C LYS A 155 -9.27 -32.49 -12.41
N PRO A 156 -9.63 -32.12 -13.66
CA PRO A 156 -10.79 -32.74 -14.29
C PRO A 156 -10.56 -34.26 -14.25
N PRO A 157 -11.59 -35.07 -13.95
CA PRO A 157 -11.45 -36.51 -13.93
C PRO A 157 -10.85 -36.94 -15.26
N SER A 158 -9.72 -37.62 -15.19
CA SER A 158 -9.08 -38.27 -16.33
C SER A 158 -10.09 -39.28 -16.86
N ILE A 159 -10.88 -38.90 -17.85
CA ILE A 159 -11.77 -39.82 -18.54
C ILE A 159 -10.87 -40.91 -19.11
N ALA A 160 -11.01 -42.12 -18.55
CA ALA A 160 -10.24 -43.27 -18.96
C ALA A 160 -10.40 -43.44 -20.47
N ARG A 161 -9.26 -43.56 -21.17
CA ARG A 161 -9.19 -43.87 -22.60
C ARG A 161 -10.06 -45.12 -22.84
N PRO A 162 -11.12 -45.07 -23.67
CA PRO A 162 -11.90 -46.26 -23.96
C PRO A 162 -10.97 -47.31 -24.55
N ALA A 163 -11.06 -48.53 -24.01
CA ALA A 163 -10.28 -49.67 -24.44
C ALA A 163 -10.43 -49.86 -25.95
N ARG A 164 -9.30 -49.96 -26.65
CA ARG A 164 -9.26 -50.43 -28.04
C ARG A 164 -9.91 -51.81 -28.06
N HIS A 165 -11.04 -51.94 -28.75
CA HIS A 165 -11.51 -53.25 -29.20
C HIS A 165 -10.54 -53.74 -30.27
N GLU A 166 -9.65 -54.66 -29.90
CA GLU A 166 -9.05 -55.59 -30.86
C GLU A 166 -10.15 -56.57 -31.29
N PRO A 167 -10.47 -56.69 -32.59
CA PRO A 167 -11.27 -57.79 -33.08
C PRO A 167 -10.44 -59.07 -33.04
N ALA A 168 -10.99 -60.09 -32.40
CA ALA A 168 -10.40 -61.42 -32.29
C ALA A 168 -10.04 -61.98 -33.68
N GLU A 169 -8.80 -62.46 -33.82
CA GLU A 169 -8.37 -63.27 -34.95
C GLU A 169 -9.24 -64.53 -35.04
N GLY A 170 -10.17 -64.50 -35.99
CA GLY A 170 -10.97 -65.65 -36.37
C GLY A 170 -10.12 -66.63 -37.16
N HIS A 171 -9.68 -67.67 -36.46
CA HIS A 171 -9.20 -68.95 -36.98
C HIS A 171 -10.16 -69.43 -38.09
N ARG A 172 -9.64 -69.74 -39.28
CA ARG A 172 -10.37 -70.48 -40.32
C ARG A 172 -9.58 -71.73 -40.70
N PRO A 173 -10.28 -72.86 -40.95
CA PRO A 173 -9.72 -74.18 -41.19
C PRO A 173 -9.04 -74.33 -42.54
#